data_AF-A0AAU6GPD4-F1
#
_entry.id   AF-A0AAU6GPD4-F1
#
_cell.length_a   1.000
_cell.length_b   1.000
_cell.length_c   1.000
_cell.angle_alpha   90.00
_cell.angle_beta   90.00
_cell.angle_gamma   90.00
#
_symmetry.space_group_name_H-M   'P 1'
#
loop_
_entity.id
_entity.type
_entity.pdbx_description
1 polymer ?
#
loop_
_entity_poly.entity_id
_entity_poly.type
_entity_poly.pdbx_seq_one_letter_code
_entity_poly.pdbx_strand_id
1 'polypeptide(L)'
;MTEVADTIEQASPLLARQVEALCSAARPETRQLRRAVVSFMRYRLRMPGRATPNGLFAGIAPASFGAQPGWTWGACHRAVVRADGDWIADLIARLEAIPDLLRPLNVTANNTAYVRGDRLILPYPPRSRRTQDSPAVEVSLRYTSAVRTAVDAAATPAPWIAAKRPPSKHGPRRGKKVSRKARQSPMR
;
A
#
# COMPACT_ATOMS: atom_id res chain seq x y z
N MET A 1 28.53 -10.13 19.13
CA MET A 1 28.69 -10.27 17.66
C MET A 1 27.37 -10.57 16.96
N THR A 2 26.41 -11.22 17.62
CA THR A 2 25.07 -11.56 17.10
C THR A 2 24.26 -10.33 16.63
N GLU A 3 24.31 -9.23 17.37
CA GLU A 3 23.56 -8.01 17.04
C GLU A 3 23.90 -7.41 15.66
N VAL A 4 25.14 -7.55 15.21
CA VAL A 4 25.56 -7.10 13.87
C VAL A 4 25.01 -8.03 12.79
N ALA A 5 25.04 -9.34 13.04
CA ALA A 5 24.52 -10.34 12.12
C ALA A 5 23.00 -10.19 11.97
N ASP A 6 22.26 -10.11 13.09
CA ASP A 6 20.79 -9.96 13.11
C ASP A 6 20.35 -8.69 12.39
N THR A 7 21.07 -7.59 12.59
CA THR A 7 20.77 -6.31 11.93
C THR A 7 21.03 -6.38 10.41
N ILE A 8 22.11 -7.05 9.98
CA ILE A 8 22.40 -7.25 8.57
C ILE A 8 21.39 -8.21 7.93
N GLU A 9 21.02 -9.28 8.62
CA GLU A 9 20.00 -10.23 8.16
C GLU A 9 18.67 -9.52 7.92
N GLN A 10 18.23 -8.68 8.86
CA GLN A 10 16.99 -7.93 8.73
C GLN A 10 17.03 -6.94 7.56
N ALA A 11 18.14 -6.23 7.37
CA ALA A 11 18.24 -5.20 6.34
C ALA A 11 18.61 -5.73 4.95
N SER A 12 19.29 -6.88 4.90
CA SER A 12 19.72 -7.53 3.66
C SER A 12 19.81 -9.05 3.86
N PRO A 13 18.66 -9.75 3.79
CA PRO A 13 18.64 -11.21 3.91
C PRO A 13 19.51 -11.90 2.85
N LEU A 14 19.61 -11.30 1.67
CA LEU A 14 20.41 -11.82 0.57
C LEU A 14 21.92 -11.73 0.86
N LEU A 15 22.37 -10.65 1.49
CA LEU A 15 23.77 -10.55 1.93
C LEU A 15 24.07 -11.53 3.05
N ALA A 16 23.18 -11.67 4.05
CA ALA A 16 23.35 -12.62 5.14
C ALA A 16 23.52 -14.06 4.60
N ARG A 17 22.61 -14.51 3.73
CA ARG A 17 22.71 -15.81 3.06
C ARG A 17 23.99 -15.96 2.23
N GLN A 18 24.40 -14.89 1.54
CA GLN A 18 25.64 -14.93 0.76
C GLN A 18 26.87 -15.10 1.66
N VAL A 19 26.90 -14.41 2.81
CA VAL A 19 27.98 -14.54 3.80
C VAL A 19 27.99 -15.96 4.37
N GLU A 20 26.84 -16.51 4.75
CA GLU A 20 26.72 -17.90 5.23
C GLU A 20 27.23 -18.92 4.19
N ALA A 21 26.82 -18.77 2.93
CA ALA A 21 27.26 -19.62 1.84
C ALA A 21 28.78 -19.54 1.61
N LEU A 22 29.36 -18.34 1.68
CA LEU A 22 30.81 -18.14 1.54
C LEU A 22 31.59 -18.72 2.72
N CYS A 23 31.07 -18.60 3.94
CA CYS A 23 31.68 -19.20 5.14
C CYS A 23 31.64 -20.74 5.12
N SER A 24 30.63 -21.32 4.46
CA SER A 24 30.44 -22.76 4.34
C SER A 24 31.22 -23.38 3.17
N ALA A 25 31.71 -22.56 2.24
CA ALA A 25 32.42 -23.03 1.06
C ALA A 25 33.89 -23.37 1.38
N ALA A 26 34.35 -24.55 0.98
CA ALA A 26 35.75 -24.96 1.15
C ALA A 26 36.73 -24.07 0.35
N ARG A 27 36.29 -23.55 -0.81
CA ARG A 27 37.05 -22.63 -1.68
C ARG A 27 36.10 -21.61 -2.33
N PRO A 28 35.77 -20.50 -1.66
CA PRO A 28 34.88 -19.48 -2.21
C PRO A 28 35.56 -18.73 -3.37
N GLU A 29 34.77 -18.34 -4.39
CA GLU A 29 35.27 -17.50 -5.48
C GLU A 29 35.73 -16.14 -4.93
N THR A 30 37.00 -15.76 -5.19
CA THR A 30 37.62 -14.55 -4.63
C THR A 30 36.83 -13.27 -4.93
N ARG A 31 36.22 -13.18 -6.12
CA ARG A 31 35.40 -12.02 -6.50
C ARG A 31 34.14 -11.91 -5.64
N GLN A 32 33.46 -13.02 -5.40
CA GLN A 32 32.24 -13.05 -4.56
C GLN A 32 32.58 -12.72 -3.11
N LEU A 33 33.68 -13.29 -2.59
CA LEU A 33 34.18 -12.99 -1.25
C LEU A 33 34.46 -11.50 -1.08
N ARG A 34 35.22 -10.89 -2.00
CA ARG A 34 35.52 -9.45 -1.95
C ARG A 34 34.25 -8.59 -1.98
N ARG A 35 33.27 -8.92 -2.82
CA ARG A 35 32.00 -8.17 -2.90
C ARG A 35 31.21 -8.29 -1.59
N ALA A 36 31.12 -9.49 -1.01
CA ALA A 36 30.42 -9.71 0.26
C ALA A 36 31.10 -8.95 1.42
N VAL A 37 32.43 -9.00 1.51
CA VAL A 37 33.20 -8.27 2.53
C VAL A 37 32.99 -6.75 2.40
N VAL A 38 33.08 -6.19 1.19
CA VAL A 38 32.85 -4.75 0.98
C VAL A 38 31.43 -4.35 1.38
N SER A 39 30.42 -5.16 1.02
CA SER A 39 29.03 -4.92 1.42
C SER A 39 28.83 -4.99 2.92
N PHE A 40 29.40 -6.00 3.59
CA PHE A 40 29.38 -6.14 5.04
C PHE A 40 30.01 -4.92 5.74
N MET A 41 31.19 -4.49 5.28
CA MET A 41 31.88 -3.33 5.85
C MET A 41 31.06 -2.05 5.71
N ARG A 42 30.35 -1.86 4.58
CA ARG A 42 29.43 -0.73 4.40
C ARG A 42 28.30 -0.73 5.44
N TYR A 43 27.70 -1.89 5.73
CA TYR A 43 26.68 -2.00 6.78
C TYR A 43 27.25 -1.79 8.18
N ARG A 44 28.44 -2.32 8.48
CA ARG A 44 29.10 -2.10 9.77
C ARG A 44 29.45 -0.64 10.02
N LEU A 45 29.91 0.08 8.98
CA LEU A 45 30.19 1.51 9.04
C LEU A 45 28.90 2.35 9.11
N ARG A 46 27.78 1.85 8.59
CA ARG A 46 26.47 2.51 8.70
C ARG A 46 25.99 2.56 10.16
N MET A 47 26.14 1.47 10.92
CA MET A 47 25.67 1.34 12.31
C MET A 47 26.03 2.53 13.21
N PRO A 48 27.31 2.92 13.35
CA PRO A 48 27.66 4.04 14.22
C PRO A 48 27.49 5.41 13.57
N GLY A 49 27.45 5.49 12.23
CA GLY A 49 27.71 6.74 11.51
C GLY A 49 26.50 7.40 10.85
N ARG A 50 25.35 6.72 10.72
CA ARG A 50 24.17 7.27 10.05
C ARG A 50 22.92 7.20 10.90
N ALA A 51 22.38 8.36 11.24
CA ALA A 51 21.12 8.51 11.96
C ALA A 51 19.86 8.24 11.11
N THR A 52 19.99 7.95 9.81
CA THR A 52 18.83 7.69 8.94
C THR A 52 18.14 6.37 9.32
N PRO A 53 16.86 6.40 9.77
CA PRO A 53 16.15 5.21 10.22
C PRO A 53 16.12 4.12 9.15
N ASN A 54 16.68 2.96 9.46
CA ASN A 54 16.69 1.81 8.56
C ASN A 54 16.83 0.54 9.41
N GLY A 55 15.76 -0.25 9.48
CA GLY A 55 15.78 -1.50 10.23
C GLY A 55 16.28 -1.30 11.67
N LEU A 56 17.19 -2.18 12.10
CA LEU A 56 17.83 -2.13 13.42
C LEU A 56 19.10 -1.25 13.47
N PHE A 57 19.46 -0.53 12.39
CA PHE A 57 20.65 0.33 12.38
C PHE A 57 20.48 1.65 13.13
N ALA A 58 19.27 2.21 13.14
CA ALA A 58 18.98 3.49 13.74
C ALA A 58 17.51 3.54 14.16
N GLY A 59 17.25 4.10 15.34
CA GLY A 59 15.91 4.28 15.89
C GLY A 59 15.37 5.70 15.70
N ILE A 60 14.13 5.88 16.13
CA ILE A 60 13.50 7.20 16.29
C ILE A 60 13.19 7.42 17.77
N ALA A 61 13.17 8.68 18.20
CA ALA A 61 12.79 9.06 19.55
C ALA A 61 11.92 10.33 19.51
N PRO A 62 10.98 10.51 20.45
CA PRO A 62 10.23 11.75 20.57
C PRO A 62 11.17 12.90 20.95
N ALA A 63 10.83 14.11 20.50
CA ALA A 63 11.50 15.34 20.88
C ALA A 63 10.46 16.42 21.20
N SER A 64 10.80 17.33 22.12
CA SER A 64 9.98 18.47 22.50
C SER A 64 10.83 19.74 22.62
N PHE A 65 10.20 20.90 22.50
CA PHE A 65 10.86 22.19 22.71
C PHE A 65 10.88 22.54 24.20
N GLY A 66 11.99 23.11 24.67
CA GLY A 66 12.17 23.53 26.05
C GLY A 66 13.13 24.72 26.15
N ALA A 67 13.20 25.34 27.32
CA ALA A 67 14.04 26.52 27.56
C ALA A 67 15.55 26.23 27.49
N GLN A 68 15.95 24.97 27.62
CA GLN A 68 17.34 24.52 27.60
C GLN A 68 17.47 23.24 26.76
N PRO A 69 18.60 23.04 26.04
CA PRO A 69 18.87 21.79 25.34
C PRO A 69 19.11 20.66 26.34
N GLY A 70 18.54 19.47 26.05
CA GLY A 70 18.76 18.27 26.84
C GLY A 70 18.43 17.01 26.05
N TRP A 71 19.09 15.91 26.38
CA TRP A 71 18.85 14.59 25.78
C TRP A 71 19.10 13.49 26.81
N THR A 72 18.29 12.44 26.72
CA THR A 72 18.48 11.22 27.51
C THR A 72 18.41 10.03 26.57
N TRP A 73 19.46 9.21 26.57
CA TRP A 73 19.48 7.94 25.86
C TRP A 73 19.09 6.82 26.82
N GLY A 74 18.03 6.10 26.50
CA GLY A 74 17.64 4.87 27.21
C GLY A 74 18.12 3.62 26.48
N ALA A 75 18.17 2.50 27.18
CA ALA A 75 18.49 1.18 26.61
C ALA A 75 17.25 0.41 26.11
N CYS A 76 16.04 0.93 26.33
CA CYS A 76 14.77 0.27 26.00
C CYS A 76 14.38 0.42 24.52
N HIS A 77 15.31 0.10 23.60
CA HIS A 77 15.03 0.11 22.17
C HIS A 77 14.03 -1.01 21.82
N ARG A 78 12.94 -0.66 21.12
CA ARG A 78 11.90 -1.61 20.71
C ARG A 78 11.81 -1.69 19.20
N ALA A 79 12.11 -2.87 18.66
CA ALA A 79 11.84 -3.17 17.27
C ALA A 79 10.33 -3.32 17.03
N VAL A 80 9.83 -2.72 15.94
CA VAL A 80 8.46 -2.92 15.45
C VAL A 80 8.54 -3.52 14.07
N VAL A 81 7.99 -4.72 13.93
CA VAL A 81 7.99 -5.46 12.67
C VAL A 81 6.66 -5.20 11.94
N ARG A 82 6.75 -4.99 10.63
CA ARG A 82 5.60 -4.92 9.72
C ARG A 82 5.86 -5.90 8.58
N ALA A 83 4.79 -6.57 8.13
CA ALA A 83 4.88 -7.35 6.90
C ALA A 83 5.11 -6.41 5.71
N ASP A 84 5.86 -6.91 4.73
CA ASP A 84 6.15 -6.19 3.51
C ASP A 84 4.87 -5.85 2.73
N GLY A 85 4.82 -4.65 2.14
CA GLY A 85 3.61 -4.15 1.48
C GLY A 85 3.24 -4.95 0.24
N ASP A 86 4.23 -5.37 -0.56
CA ASP A 86 4.02 -6.18 -1.75
C ASP A 86 3.57 -7.59 -1.35
N TRP A 87 4.18 -8.16 -0.30
CA TRP A 87 3.73 -9.44 0.26
C TRP A 87 2.28 -9.40 0.75
N ILE A 88 1.87 -8.34 1.47
CA ILE A 88 0.48 -8.16 1.91
C ILE A 88 -0.45 -8.04 0.69
N ALA A 89 -0.08 -7.26 -0.32
CA ALA A 89 -0.88 -7.08 -1.53
C ALA A 89 -1.08 -8.41 -2.28
N ASP A 90 -0.02 -9.21 -2.41
CA ASP A 90 -0.08 -10.55 -2.99
C ASP A 90 -0.97 -11.50 -2.21
N LEU A 91 -0.92 -11.45 -0.87
CA LEU A 91 -1.78 -12.24 -0.02
C LEU A 91 -3.25 -11.85 -0.20
N ILE A 92 -3.55 -10.55 -0.17
CA ILE A 92 -4.91 -10.02 -0.40
C ILE A 92 -5.44 -10.49 -1.76
N ALA A 93 -4.65 -10.37 -2.83
CA ALA A 93 -5.06 -10.80 -4.17
C ALA A 93 -5.40 -12.30 -4.26
N ARG A 94 -4.69 -13.16 -3.50
CA ARG A 94 -5.00 -14.59 -3.41
C ARG A 94 -6.30 -14.85 -2.64
N LEU A 95 -6.55 -14.11 -1.56
CA LEU A 95 -7.76 -14.25 -0.76
C LEU A 95 -9.00 -13.74 -1.53
N GLU A 96 -8.88 -12.64 -2.26
CA GLU A 96 -9.94 -12.10 -3.13
C GLU A 96 -10.31 -13.04 -4.29
N ALA A 97 -9.43 -13.98 -4.66
CA ALA A 97 -9.73 -14.99 -5.67
C ALA A 97 -10.69 -16.09 -5.15
N ILE A 98 -10.97 -16.14 -3.85
CA ILE A 98 -11.82 -17.15 -3.22
C ILE A 98 -13.18 -16.50 -2.88
N PRO A 99 -14.24 -16.74 -3.68
CA PRO A 99 -15.51 -16.05 -3.53
C PRO A 99 -16.16 -16.21 -2.14
N ASP A 100 -15.96 -17.37 -1.50
CA ASP A 100 -16.56 -17.66 -0.20
C ASP A 100 -15.92 -16.85 0.94
N LEU A 101 -14.66 -16.40 0.77
CA LEU A 101 -14.02 -15.46 1.68
C LEU A 101 -14.56 -14.03 1.53
N LEU A 102 -15.04 -13.66 0.33
CA LEU A 102 -15.60 -12.33 0.07
C LEU A 102 -17.04 -12.18 0.55
N ARG A 103 -17.83 -13.26 0.56
CA ARG A 103 -19.25 -13.24 0.96
C ARG A 103 -19.53 -12.55 2.30
N PRO A 104 -18.78 -12.81 3.38
CA PRO A 104 -19.02 -12.16 4.68
C PRO A 104 -18.40 -10.75 4.79
N LEU A 105 -17.61 -10.31 3.81
CA LEU A 105 -16.88 -9.04 3.89
C LEU A 105 -17.73 -7.87 3.41
N ASN A 106 -17.48 -6.71 4.01
CA ASN A 106 -17.96 -5.44 3.48
C ASN A 106 -17.00 -4.94 2.40
N VAL A 107 -17.57 -4.38 1.34
CA VAL A 107 -16.87 -3.70 0.26
C VAL A 107 -17.30 -2.26 0.19
N THR A 108 -16.37 -1.41 -0.23
CA THR A 108 -16.57 0.02 -0.47
C THR A 108 -16.01 0.33 -1.85
N ALA A 109 -16.69 1.21 -2.58
CA ALA A 109 -16.18 1.74 -3.84
C ALA A 109 -14.87 2.48 -3.58
N ASN A 110 -13.87 2.27 -4.44
CA ASN A 110 -12.60 2.98 -4.29
C ASN A 110 -12.83 4.49 -4.38
N ASN A 111 -12.47 5.21 -3.31
CA ASN A 111 -12.73 6.64 -3.16
C ASN A 111 -11.86 7.52 -4.08
N THR A 112 -10.86 6.96 -4.76
CA THR A 112 -10.10 7.67 -5.80
C THR A 112 -10.73 7.55 -7.17
N ALA A 113 -11.72 6.67 -7.34
CA ALA A 113 -12.41 6.51 -8.60
C ALA A 113 -13.35 7.71 -8.88
N TYR A 114 -13.40 8.16 -10.13
CA TYR A 114 -14.23 9.29 -10.54
C TYR A 114 -14.83 9.08 -11.93
N VAL A 115 -15.94 9.76 -12.23
CA VAL A 115 -16.62 9.65 -13.51
C VAL A 115 -16.12 10.74 -14.46
N ARG A 116 -15.72 10.34 -15.67
CA ARG A 116 -15.37 11.25 -16.78
C ARG A 116 -16.19 10.87 -18.00
N GLY A 117 -17.19 11.69 -18.34
CA GLY A 117 -18.13 11.40 -19.42
C GLY A 117 -18.94 10.13 -19.14
N ASP A 118 -18.81 9.13 -20.01
CA ASP A 118 -19.47 7.82 -19.87
C ASP A 118 -18.57 6.74 -19.25
N ARG A 119 -17.44 7.14 -18.64
CA ARG A 119 -16.45 6.23 -18.05
C ARG A 119 -16.28 6.44 -16.55
N LEU A 120 -16.09 5.33 -15.82
CA LEU A 120 -15.56 5.33 -14.47
C LEU A 120 -14.05 5.11 -14.57
N ILE A 121 -13.31 6.01 -13.95
CA ILE A 121 -11.86 6.10 -14.01
C ILE A 121 -11.29 5.79 -12.64
N LEU A 122 -10.37 4.84 -12.56
CA LEU A 122 -9.57 4.57 -11.35
C LEU A 122 -8.11 4.92 -11.64
N PRO A 123 -7.62 6.07 -11.15
CA PRO A 123 -6.21 6.42 -11.27
C PRO A 123 -5.37 5.57 -10.31
N TYR A 124 -4.15 5.24 -10.73
CA TYR A 124 -3.14 4.51 -9.95
C TYR A 124 -3.71 3.24 -9.29
N PRO A 125 -4.20 2.27 -10.10
CA PRO A 125 -4.72 1.03 -9.54
C PRO A 125 -3.64 0.34 -8.69
N PRO A 126 -4.04 -0.33 -7.59
CA PRO A 126 -3.08 -1.06 -6.78
C PRO A 126 -2.31 -2.06 -7.65
N ARG A 127 -1.00 -2.16 -7.41
CA ARG A 127 -0.18 -3.21 -8.00
C ARG A 127 -0.67 -4.54 -7.46
N SER A 128 -1.05 -5.41 -8.38
CA SER A 128 -1.53 -6.76 -8.11
C SER A 128 -0.97 -7.66 -9.19
N ARG A 129 -1.01 -8.98 -9.00
CA ARG A 129 -0.62 -9.94 -10.05
C ARG A 129 -1.37 -9.72 -11.38
N ARG A 130 -2.57 -9.12 -11.35
CA ARG A 130 -3.35 -8.76 -12.56
C ARG A 130 -2.88 -7.48 -13.24
N THR A 131 -2.19 -6.60 -12.53
CA THR A 131 -1.64 -5.33 -13.03
C THR A 131 -0.11 -5.34 -13.10
N GLN A 132 0.54 -6.46 -12.75
CA GLN A 132 1.99 -6.61 -12.67
C GLN A 132 2.70 -6.36 -14.01
N ASP A 133 2.10 -6.81 -15.11
CA ASP A 133 2.64 -6.64 -16.46
C ASP A 133 2.04 -5.44 -17.21
N SER A 134 1.13 -4.69 -16.57
CA SER A 134 0.47 -3.56 -17.20
C SER A 134 1.05 -2.25 -16.67
N PRO A 135 1.70 -1.42 -17.51
CA PRO A 135 2.14 -0.08 -17.11
C PRO A 135 0.94 0.89 -16.97
N ALA A 136 -0.29 0.39 -16.99
CA ALA A 136 -1.50 1.18 -16.93
C ALA A 136 -1.53 2.01 -15.63
N VAL A 137 -1.27 3.30 -15.81
CA VAL A 137 -1.40 4.35 -14.78
C VAL A 137 -2.87 4.52 -14.37
N GLU A 138 -3.82 4.00 -15.16
CA GLU A 138 -5.24 4.19 -14.98
C GLU A 138 -6.06 2.98 -15.49
N VAL A 139 -7.16 2.66 -14.81
CA VAL A 139 -8.18 1.72 -15.27
C VAL A 139 -9.43 2.50 -15.68
N SER A 140 -9.93 2.26 -16.89
CA SER A 140 -11.14 2.91 -17.42
C SER A 140 -12.23 1.89 -17.75
N LEU A 141 -13.37 1.98 -17.06
CA LEU A 141 -14.54 1.13 -17.27
C LEU A 141 -15.68 1.96 -17.88
N ARG A 142 -16.55 1.34 -18.69
CA ARG A 142 -17.81 1.99 -19.08
C ARG A 142 -18.71 2.16 -17.85
N TYR A 143 -19.20 3.38 -17.63
CA TYR A 143 -20.07 3.71 -16.49
C TYR A 143 -21.54 3.38 -16.80
N THR A 144 -21.80 2.08 -16.94
CA THR A 144 -23.14 1.54 -17.20
C THR A 144 -24.06 1.70 -15.98
N SER A 145 -25.36 1.46 -16.17
CA SER A 145 -26.32 1.45 -15.06
C SER A 145 -25.95 0.44 -13.97
N ALA A 146 -25.47 -0.74 -14.34
CA ALA A 146 -25.03 -1.76 -13.39
C ALA A 146 -23.81 -1.31 -12.58
N VAL A 147 -22.80 -0.71 -13.22
CA VAL A 147 -21.61 -0.18 -12.53
C VAL A 147 -22.00 0.96 -11.59
N ARG A 148 -22.85 1.89 -12.05
CA ARG A 148 -23.39 2.97 -11.22
C ARG A 148 -24.08 2.43 -9.98
N THR A 149 -25.00 1.46 -10.14
CA THR A 149 -25.71 0.87 -9.00
C THR A 149 -24.77 0.19 -8.01
N ALA A 150 -23.75 -0.53 -8.50
CA ALA A 150 -22.76 -1.16 -7.62
C ALA A 150 -21.91 -0.13 -6.85
N VAL A 151 -21.46 0.93 -7.52
CA VAL A 151 -20.69 2.02 -6.91
C VAL A 151 -21.54 2.77 -5.88
N ASP A 152 -22.78 3.13 -6.22
CA ASP A 152 -23.71 3.82 -5.32
C ASP A 152 -24.04 2.95 -4.10
N ALA A 153 -24.25 1.63 -4.29
CA ALA A 153 -24.51 0.69 -3.21
C ALA A 153 -23.31 0.49 -2.27
N ALA A 154 -22.09 0.73 -2.75
CA ALA A 154 -20.85 0.63 -2.00
C ALA A 154 -20.26 2.00 -1.64
N ALA A 155 -21.05 3.08 -1.65
CA ALA A 155 -20.60 4.41 -1.25
C ALA A 155 -20.17 4.46 0.23
N THR A 156 -20.76 3.57 1.04
CA THR A 156 -20.33 3.25 2.41
C THR A 156 -20.07 1.74 2.49
N PRO A 157 -19.36 1.24 3.53
CA PRO A 157 -19.11 -0.19 3.68
C PRO A 157 -20.40 -1.01 3.63
N ALA A 158 -20.54 -1.82 2.58
CA ALA A 158 -21.73 -2.61 2.32
C ALA A 158 -21.37 -4.09 2.09
N PRO A 159 -22.20 -5.06 2.49
CA PRO A 159 -21.91 -6.48 2.27
C PRO A 159 -21.68 -6.80 0.79
N TRP A 160 -20.70 -7.64 0.48
CA TRP A 160 -20.37 -8.06 -0.90
C TRP A 160 -21.59 -8.51 -1.73
N ILE A 161 -22.51 -9.22 -1.09
CA ILE A 161 -23.74 -9.71 -1.72
C ILE A 161 -24.66 -8.56 -2.16
N ALA A 162 -24.72 -7.47 -1.39
CA ALA A 162 -25.51 -6.30 -1.73
C ALA A 162 -24.93 -5.56 -2.95
N ALA A 163 -23.61 -5.43 -3.03
CA ALA A 163 -22.92 -4.82 -4.17
C ALA A 163 -23.08 -5.62 -5.47
N LYS A 164 -23.25 -6.95 -5.39
CA LYS A 164 -23.51 -7.82 -6.54
C LYS A 164 -24.95 -7.79 -7.07
N ARG A 165 -25.91 -7.18 -6.38
CA ARG A 165 -27.31 -7.21 -6.83
C ARG A 165 -27.43 -6.49 -8.18
N PRO A 166 -27.98 -7.16 -9.22
CA PRO A 166 -28.23 -6.49 -10.48
C PRO A 166 -29.23 -5.34 -10.26
N PRO A 167 -29.13 -4.25 -11.04
CA PRO A 167 -30.11 -3.18 -10.99
C PRO A 167 -31.49 -3.79 -11.22
N SER A 168 -32.44 -3.50 -10.31
CA SER A 168 -33.82 -3.94 -10.51
C SER A 168 -34.31 -3.33 -11.83
N LYS A 169 -35.04 -4.11 -12.64
CA LYS A 169 -35.58 -3.63 -13.94
C LYS A 169 -36.64 -2.52 -13.80
N HIS A 170 -36.86 -1.99 -12.59
CA HIS A 170 -37.90 -1.03 -12.25
C HIS A 170 -37.28 0.12 -11.42
N GLY A 171 -36.47 0.96 -12.06
CA GLY A 171 -36.11 2.29 -11.54
C GLY A 171 -37.20 3.30 -11.86
N PRO A 172 -37.52 4.25 -10.95
CA PRO A 172 -38.66 5.15 -11.12
C PRO A 172 -38.44 6.08 -12.32
N ARG A 173 -39.45 6.20 -13.18
CA ARG A 173 -39.53 7.22 -14.23
C ARG A 173 -39.42 8.60 -13.57
N ARG A 174 -38.26 9.24 -13.70
CA ARG A 174 -38.03 10.61 -13.20
C ARG A 174 -39.00 11.55 -13.92
N GLY A 175 -39.96 12.11 -13.17
CA GLY A 175 -40.94 13.06 -13.65
C GLY A 175 -40.30 14.32 -14.25
N LYS A 176 -40.93 14.83 -15.31
CA LYS A 176 -40.62 16.10 -15.97
C LYS A 176 -40.54 17.23 -14.93
N LYS A 177 -39.39 17.89 -14.82
CA LYS A 177 -39.29 19.18 -14.12
C LYS A 177 -40.08 20.23 -14.91
N VAL A 178 -41.15 20.73 -14.31
CA VAL A 178 -41.84 21.95 -14.76
C VAL A 178 -40.94 23.13 -14.44
N SER A 179 -40.49 23.83 -15.49
CA SER A 179 -39.76 25.09 -15.37
C SER A 179 -40.73 26.21 -15.00
N ARG A 180 -40.59 26.77 -13.80
CA ARG A 180 -41.22 28.04 -13.43
C ARG A 180 -40.29 29.18 -13.84
N LYS A 181 -40.72 29.93 -14.85
CA LYS A 181 -40.11 31.15 -15.39
C LYS A 181 -40.15 32.25 -14.33
N ALA A 182 -38.99 32.72 -13.87
CA ALA A 182 -38.90 33.92 -13.02
C ALA A 182 -39.17 35.17 -13.87
N ARG A 183 -40.15 35.98 -13.45
CA ARG A 183 -40.37 37.34 -13.95
C ARG A 183 -39.33 38.26 -13.29
N GLN A 184 -38.52 38.93 -14.11
CA GLN A 184 -37.84 40.16 -13.72
C GLN A 184 -38.78 41.34 -14.01
N SER A 185 -38.92 42.24 -13.05
CA SER A 185 -39.46 43.60 -13.24
C SER A 185 -38.36 44.62 -12.94
N PRO A 186 -38.40 45.83 -13.54
CA PRO A 186 -37.23 46.66 -13.75
C PRO A 186 -37.02 47.74 -12.68
N MET A 187 -35.81 48.32 -12.75
CA MET A 187 -35.27 49.48 -12.04
C MET A 187 -36.25 50.61 -11.73
N ARG A 188 -36.14 51.13 -10.52
CA ARG A 188 -36.10 52.56 -10.23
C ARG A 188 -34.94 52.83 -9.27
#